data_AF-A0A526Z988-F1
#
_entry.id   AF-A0A526Z988-F1
#
_cell.length_a   1.000
_cell.length_b   1.000
_cell.length_c   1.000
_cell.angle_alpha   90.00
_cell.angle_beta   90.00
_cell.angle_gamma   90.00
#
_symmetry.space_group_name_H-M   'P 1'
#
loop_
_entity.id
_entity.type
_entity.pdbx_description
1 polymer ?
#
loop_
_entity_poly.entity_id
_entity_poly.type
_entity_poly.pdbx_seq_one_letter_code
_entity_poly.pdbx_strand_id
1 'polypeptide(L)' 'MKVGVVLNPIAGGGWLKRHWPEVSASLRKHFGDFELRETQATGDAE' A
#
# COMPACT_ATOMS: atom_id res chain seq x y z
N MET A 1 13.60 8.95 7.86
CA MET A 1 13.42 7.51 7.55
C MET A 1 12.71 7.41 6.21
N LYS A 2 13.06 6.46 5.35
CA LYS A 2 12.36 6.25 4.06
C LYS A 2 11.44 5.03 4.18
N VAL A 3 10.21 5.14 3.68
CA VAL A 3 9.20 4.09 3.76
C VAL A 3 8.68 3.78 2.36
N GLY A 4 8.65 2.49 2.02
CA GLY A 4 8.01 1.97 0.83
C GLY A 4 6.81 1.11 1.22
N VAL A 5 5.71 1.24 0.48
CA VAL A 5 4.51 0.42 0.65
C VAL A 5 4.28 -0.39 -0.62
N VAL A 6 4.17 -1.70 -0.46
CA VAL A 6 3.77 -2.63 -1.52
C VAL A 6 2.29 -2.98 -1.31
N LEU A 7 1.44 -2.63 -2.28
CA LEU A 7 0.01 -2.88 -2.23
C LEU A 7 -0.38 -4.01 -3.17
N ASN A 8 -0.93 -5.09 -2.60
CA ASN A 8 -1.61 -6.12 -3.40
C ASN A 8 -3.07 -5.70 -3.65
N PRO A 9 -3.48 -5.44 -4.91
CA PRO A 9 -4.80 -4.91 -5.23
C PRO A 9 -5.96 -5.85 -4.90
N ILE A 10 -5.72 -7.17 -4.79
CA ILE A 10 -6.75 -8.17 -4.47
C ILE A 10 -6.78 -8.54 -2.97
N ALA A 11 -5.87 -8.00 -2.16
CA ALA A 11 -5.84 -8.27 -0.72
C ALA A 11 -7.17 -7.93 -0.04
N GLY A 12 -7.62 -8.82 0.86
CA GLY A 12 -8.93 -8.68 1.53
C GLY A 12 -10.11 -8.63 0.57
N GLY A 13 -10.05 -9.34 -0.58
CA GLY A 13 -11.09 -9.30 -1.61
C GLY A 13 -11.17 -7.97 -2.36
N GLY A 14 -10.05 -7.24 -2.42
CA GLY A 14 -9.95 -5.91 -3.02
C GLY A 14 -10.38 -4.76 -2.10
N TRP A 15 -10.73 -5.05 -0.85
CA TRP A 15 -11.11 -4.03 0.13
C TRP A 15 -9.99 -3.01 0.38
N LEU A 16 -8.75 -3.49 0.47
CA LEU A 16 -7.60 -2.65 0.80
C LEU A 16 -7.33 -1.58 -0.27
N LYS A 17 -7.43 -1.95 -1.56
CA LYS A 17 -7.30 -0.99 -2.66
C LYS A 17 -8.46 0.01 -2.69
N ARG A 18 -9.70 -0.45 -2.43
CA ARG A 18 -10.89 0.43 -2.38
C ARG A 18 -10.80 1.50 -1.28
N HIS A 19 -10.24 1.14 -0.12
CA HIS A 19 -10.09 2.03 1.03
C HIS A 19 -8.66 2.59 1.16
N TRP A 20 -7.86 2.49 0.11
CA TRP A 20 -6.48 2.95 0.11
C TRP A 20 -6.32 4.42 0.53
N PRO A 21 -7.19 5.37 0.14
CA PRO A 21 -7.10 6.75 0.62
C PRO A 21 -7.09 6.87 2.15
N GLU A 22 -7.94 6.13 2.86
CA GLU A 22 -8.03 6.15 4.32
C GLU A 22 -6.78 5.52 4.97
N VAL A 23 -6.35 4.38 4.44
CA VAL A 23 -5.14 3.67 4.91
C VAL A 23 -3.89 4.53 4.69
N SER A 24 -3.75 5.13 3.52
CA SER A 24 -2.61 5.99 3.17
C SER A 24 -2.54 7.23 4.06
N ALA A 25 -3.68 7.84 4.39
CA ALA A 25 -3.72 8.98 5.31
C ALA A 25 -3.28 8.59 6.73
N SER A 26 -3.67 7.40 7.20
CA SER A 26 -3.21 6.86 8.49
C SER A 26 -1.70 6.60 8.48
N LEU A 27 -1.19 5.93 7.45
CA LEU A 27 0.25 5.66 7.30
C LEU A 27 1.06 6.96 7.26
N ARG A 28 0.61 7.98 6.54
CA ARG A 28 1.32 9.28 6.46
C ARG A 28 1.44 9.97 7.82
N LYS A 29 0.44 9.84 8.71
CA LYS A 29 0.49 10.42 10.06
C LYS A 29 1.61 9.85 10.92
N HIS A 30 1.97 8.58 10.72
CA HIS A 30 2.97 7.88 11.52
C HIS A 30 4.35 7.85 10.88
N PHE A 31 4.41 7.79 9.54
CA PHE A 31 5.64 7.53 8.80
C PHE A 31 6.08 8.68 7.90
N GLY A 32 5.26 9.72 7.73
CA GLY A 32 5.48 10.76 6.74
C GLY A 32 5.20 10.27 5.32
N ASP A 33 5.85 10.88 4.33
CA ASP A 33 5.71 10.46 2.94
C ASP A 33 6.34 9.09 2.68
N PHE A 34 5.72 8.35 1.76
CA PHE A 34 6.17 7.03 1.35
C PHE A 34 5.98 6.83 -0.16
N GLU A 35 6.77 5.91 -0.70
CA GLU A 35 6.63 5.45 -2.08
C GLU A 35 5.66 4.27 -2.14
N LEU A 36 4.70 4.31 -3.06
CA LEU A 36 3.71 3.26 -3.24
C LEU A 36 4.00 2.47 -4.53
N ARG A 37 4.01 1.15 -4.44
CA ARG A 37 4.08 0.24 -5.58
C ARG A 37 2.96 -0.79 -5.49
N GLU A 38 2.12 -0.86 -6.52
CA GLU A 38 1.11 -1.94 -6.63
C GLU A 38 1.72 -3.17 -7.29
N THR A 39 1.45 -4.36 -6.73
CA THR A 39 1.82 -5.64 -7.38
C THR A 39 0.86 -5.93 -8.53
N GLN A 40 1.42 -6.40 -9.65
CA GLN A 40 0.72 -6.88 -10.84
C GLN A 40 0.71 -8.41 -10.93
N ALA A 41 1.75 -9.07 -10.41
CA ALA A 41 1.93 -10.51 -10.47
C ALA A 41 2.50 -11.10 -9.17
N THR A 42 2.41 -12.42 -9.04
CA THR A 42 3.11 -13.17 -7.99
C THR A 42 4.61 -12.94 -8.11
N GLY A 43 5.28 -12.73 -6.98
CA GLY A 43 6.71 -12.43 -6.92
C GLY A 43 7.04 -10.94 -6.96
N ASP A 44 6.09 -10.05 -7.29
CA ASP A 44 6.34 -8.61 -7.32
C ASP A 44 6.72 -8.03 -5.95
N ALA A 45 6.39 -8.71 -4.85
CA ALA A 45 6.67 -8.26 -3.49
C ALA A 45 8.02 -8.76 -2.92
N GLU A 46 8.79 -9.54 -3.68
CA GLU A 46 10.11 -10.05 -3.29
C GLU A 46 11.21 -8.97 -3.29
#